data_AF-A0A358SWB9-F1
#
_entry.id   AF-A0A358SWB9-F1
#
_cell.length_a   1.000
_cell.length_b   1.000
_cell.length_c   1.000
_cell.angle_alpha   90.00
_cell.angle_beta   90.00
_cell.angle_gamma   90.00
#
_symmetry.space_group_name_H-M   'P 1'
#
loop_
_entity.id
_entity.type
_entity.pdbx_description
1 polymer ?
#
loop_
_entity_poly.entity_id
_entity_poly.type
_entity_poly.pdbx_seq_one_letter_code
_entity_poly.pdbx_strand_id
1 'polypeptide(L)'
;MGRWLENFKLIFRKALLGRPAGILPHTMAEMLGVDLAVLYAWADPERPEMIPLDKLIKFTRISGDIRPVVAACRMMDGLFIPLKAGAPDIFQPDRGSPVPPKK
;
A
#
# COMPACT_ATOMS: atom_id res chain seq x y z
N MET A 1 -6.15 -19.98 9.79
CA MET A 1 -6.07 -18.57 9.34
C MET A 1 -6.98 -18.40 8.12
N GLY A 2 -7.75 -17.32 8.01
CA GLY A 2 -8.68 -17.17 6.89
C GLY A 2 -7.94 -16.93 5.55
N ARG A 3 -8.39 -17.56 4.45
CA ARG A 3 -7.83 -17.43 3.09
C ARG A 3 -7.62 -15.97 2.65
N TRP A 4 -8.41 -15.05 3.19
CA TRP A 4 -8.26 -13.62 2.95
C TRP A 4 -6.97 -13.02 3.56
N LEU A 5 -6.67 -13.30 4.82
CA LEU A 5 -5.52 -12.71 5.53
C LEU A 5 -4.23 -13.15 4.86
N GLU A 6 -4.19 -14.42 4.47
CA GLU A 6 -3.13 -15.01 3.66
C GLU A 6 -2.92 -14.23 2.36
N ASN A 7 -3.99 -14.00 1.57
CA ASN A 7 -3.92 -13.22 0.33
C ASN A 7 -3.44 -11.78 0.55
N PHE A 8 -3.93 -11.10 1.58
CA PHE A 8 -3.47 -9.75 1.94
C PHE A 8 -1.98 -9.75 2.26
N LYS A 9 -1.52 -10.69 3.09
CA LYS A 9 -0.11 -10.81 3.47
C LYS A 9 0.79 -11.13 2.28
N LEU A 10 0.32 -11.94 1.32
CA LEU A 10 1.03 -12.19 0.08
C LEU A 10 1.18 -10.92 -0.78
N ILE A 11 0.14 -10.08 -0.85
CA ILE A 11 0.20 -8.78 -1.55
C ILE A 11 1.20 -7.85 -0.86
N PHE A 12 1.11 -7.73 0.47
CA PHE A 12 2.02 -6.91 1.25
C PHE A 12 3.46 -7.41 1.13
N ARG A 13 3.70 -8.72 1.19
CA ARG A 13 5.02 -9.34 0.97
C ARG A 13 5.59 -9.01 -0.39
N LYS A 14 4.79 -9.09 -1.45
CA LYS A 14 5.21 -8.71 -2.81
C LYS A 14 5.55 -7.21 -2.89
N ALA A 15 4.79 -6.35 -2.22
CA ALA A 15 5.11 -4.93 -2.13
C ALA A 15 6.41 -4.69 -1.38
N LEU A 16 6.60 -5.32 -0.21
CA LEU A 16 7.80 -5.15 0.61
C LEU A 16 9.07 -5.67 -0.09
N LEU A 17 9.01 -6.87 -0.67
CA LEU A 17 10.17 -7.54 -1.28
C LEU A 17 10.41 -7.12 -2.73
N GLY A 18 9.39 -6.58 -3.41
CA GLY A 18 9.51 -6.01 -4.74
C GLY A 18 10.30 -4.71 -4.78
N ARG A 19 10.63 -4.13 -3.61
CA ARG A 19 11.39 -2.87 -3.44
C ARG A 19 10.87 -1.74 -4.33
N PRO A 20 9.56 -1.42 -4.29
CA PRO A 20 9.05 -0.21 -4.90
C PRO A 20 9.82 0.99 -4.31
N ALA A 21 10.26 1.90 -5.18
CA ALA A 21 11.20 2.99 -4.87
C ALA A 21 12.64 2.57 -4.45
N GLY A 22 13.03 1.30 -4.61
CA GLY A 22 14.39 0.82 -4.32
C GLY A 22 14.71 0.70 -2.82
N ILE A 23 13.70 0.80 -1.95
CA ILE A 23 13.89 0.82 -0.49
C ILE A 23 14.11 -0.60 0.03
N LEU A 24 15.15 -0.77 0.85
CA LEU A 24 15.45 -2.05 1.48
C LEU A 24 14.55 -2.31 2.69
N PRO A 25 14.23 -3.58 3.03
CA PRO A 25 13.33 -3.89 4.14
C PRO A 25 13.75 -3.33 5.51
N HIS A 26 15.06 -3.25 5.80
CA HIS A 26 15.54 -2.65 7.05
C HIS A 26 15.27 -1.14 7.09
N THR A 27 15.53 -0.42 6.00
CA THR A 27 15.22 1.01 5.86
C THR A 27 13.72 1.26 5.98
N MET A 28 12.90 0.37 5.40
CA MET A 28 11.44 0.45 5.54
C MET A 28 11.02 0.26 7.00
N ALA A 29 11.60 -0.70 7.73
CA ALA A 29 11.31 -0.93 9.14
C ALA A 29 11.65 0.31 9.99
N GLU A 30 12.83 0.90 9.77
CA GLU A 30 13.27 2.15 10.41
C GLU A 30 12.31 3.30 10.11
N MET A 31 11.95 3.52 8.84
CA MET A 31 11.01 4.57 8.45
C MET A 31 9.62 4.34 9.06
N LEU A 32 9.18 3.09 9.22
CA LEU A 32 7.94 2.75 9.90
C LEU A 32 8.05 2.84 11.43
N GLY A 33 9.27 2.91 11.99
CA GLY A 33 9.52 2.91 13.43
C GLY A 33 9.09 1.59 14.07
N VAL A 34 9.44 0.47 13.44
CA VAL A 34 9.17 -0.89 13.94
C VAL A 34 10.41 -1.76 13.77
N ASP A 35 10.50 -2.84 14.56
CA ASP A 35 11.55 -3.83 14.37
C ASP A 35 11.40 -4.55 13.03
N LEU A 36 12.54 -4.89 12.43
CA LEU A 36 12.58 -5.64 11.17
C LEU A 36 11.86 -6.99 11.29
N ALA A 37 11.96 -7.66 12.45
CA ALA A 37 11.26 -8.91 12.72
C ALA A 37 9.73 -8.73 12.69
N VAL A 38 9.22 -7.61 13.23
CA VAL A 38 7.79 -7.27 13.20
C VAL A 38 7.33 -7.02 11.76
N LEU A 39 8.12 -6.27 10.98
CA LEU A 39 7.83 -6.04 9.57
C LEU A 39 7.77 -7.35 8.76
N TYR A 40 8.66 -8.31 9.03
CA TYR A 40 8.59 -9.64 8.41
C TYR A 40 7.40 -10.45 8.89
N ALA A 41 7.04 -10.38 10.17
CA ALA A 41 5.86 -11.06 10.70
C ALA A 41 4.55 -10.59 10.04
N TRP A 42 4.47 -9.31 9.69
CA TRP A 42 3.36 -8.75 8.91
C TRP A 42 3.27 -9.31 7.48
N ALA A 43 4.41 -9.66 6.87
CA ALA A 43 4.49 -10.21 5.52
C ALA A 43 4.38 -11.76 5.48
N ASP A 44 4.35 -12.42 6.64
CA ASP A 44 4.32 -13.87 6.76
C ASP A 44 2.88 -14.41 6.83
N PRO A 45 2.40 -15.15 5.81
CA PRO A 45 1.02 -15.68 5.77
C PRO A 45 0.73 -16.74 6.84
N GLU A 46 1.75 -17.33 7.48
CA GLU A 46 1.55 -18.34 8.54
C GLU A 46 1.33 -17.70 9.92
N ARG A 47 1.62 -16.40 10.03
CA ARG A 47 1.60 -15.63 11.27
C ARG A 47 0.29 -14.86 11.43
N PRO A 48 -0.39 -14.89 12.59
CA PRO A 48 -1.66 -14.18 12.77
C PRO A 48 -1.54 -12.64 12.85
N GLU A 49 -0.34 -12.08 12.98
CA GLU A 49 -0.09 -10.67 13.24
C GLU A 49 -0.67 -9.77 12.14
N MET A 50 -1.51 -8.80 12.53
CA MET A 50 -2.06 -7.79 11.62
C MET A 50 -1.16 -6.55 11.55
N ILE A 51 -1.25 -5.85 10.42
CA ILE A 51 -0.57 -4.56 10.21
C ILE A 51 -1.45 -3.45 10.79
N PRO A 52 -0.96 -2.63 11.72
CA PRO A 52 -1.68 -1.44 12.16
C PRO A 52 -1.98 -0.50 10.98
N LEU A 53 -3.18 0.09 10.96
CA LEU A 53 -3.65 0.90 9.83
C LEU A 53 -2.74 2.11 9.54
N ASP A 54 -2.24 2.78 10.58
CA ASP A 54 -1.30 3.89 10.46
C ASP A 54 0.00 3.47 9.75
N LYS A 55 0.51 2.27 10.09
CA LYS A 55 1.72 1.69 9.50
C LYS A 55 1.49 1.29 8.05
N LEU A 56 0.31 0.75 7.74
CA LEU A 56 -0.08 0.41 6.36
C LEU A 56 -0.16 1.67 5.48
N ILE A 57 -0.80 2.74 5.96
CA ILE A 57 -0.89 4.02 5.25
C ILE A 57 0.52 4.62 5.06
N LYS A 58 1.34 4.60 6.11
CA LYS A 58 2.72 5.11 6.05
C LYS A 58 3.57 4.29 5.07
N PHE A 59 3.44 2.97 5.07
CA PHE A 59 4.12 2.09 4.10
C PHE A 59 3.77 2.47 2.66
N THR A 60 2.48 2.67 2.34
CA THR A 60 2.07 3.07 0.99
C THR A 60 2.62 4.44 0.59
N ARG A 61 2.69 5.40 1.52
CA ARG A 61 3.31 6.71 1.24
C ARG A 61 4.81 6.62 0.94
N ILE A 62 5.53 5.76 1.68
CA ILE A 62 6.99 5.57 1.51
C ILE A 62 7.29 4.79 0.23
N SER A 63 6.59 3.67 0.03
CA SER A 63 6.83 2.76 -1.09
C SER A 63 6.30 3.27 -2.43
N GLY A 64 5.25 4.10 -2.41
CA GLY A 64 4.45 4.42 -3.60
C GLY A 64 3.56 3.26 -4.07
N ASP A 65 3.52 2.15 -3.33
CA ASP A 65 2.70 0.99 -3.67
C ASP A 65 1.34 1.04 -2.97
N ILE A 66 0.29 1.30 -3.75
CA ILE A 66 -1.08 1.41 -3.26
C ILE A 66 -1.77 0.04 -3.07
N ARG A 67 -1.21 -1.05 -3.62
CA ARG A 67 -1.86 -2.38 -3.63
C ARG A 67 -2.20 -2.90 -2.23
N PRO A 68 -1.34 -2.78 -1.20
CA PRO A 68 -1.68 -3.23 0.15
C PRO A 68 -2.85 -2.48 0.76
N VAL A 69 -2.94 -1.15 0.58
CA VAL A 69 -4.07 -0.34 1.05
C VAL A 69 -5.34 -0.73 0.30
N VAL A 70 -5.31 -0.89 -1.03
CA VAL A 70 -6.47 -1.35 -1.80
C VAL A 70 -6.94 -2.73 -1.35
N ALA A 71 -6.02 -3.65 -1.04
CA ALA A 71 -6.36 -4.97 -0.53
C ALA A 71 -7.02 -4.91 0.85
N ALA A 72 -6.54 -4.02 1.74
CA ALA A 72 -7.17 -3.76 3.03
C ALA A 72 -8.53 -3.05 2.91
N CYS A 73 -8.69 -2.11 1.97
CA CYS A 73 -9.98 -1.47 1.71
C CYS A 73 -10.99 -2.45 1.14
N ARG A 74 -10.61 -3.30 0.18
CA ARG A 74 -11.51 -4.36 -0.35
C ARG A 74 -11.96 -5.37 0.71
N MET A 75 -11.16 -5.56 1.77
CA MET A 75 -11.57 -6.31 2.96
C MET A 75 -12.66 -5.56 3.73
N MET A 76 -12.47 -4.25 3.92
CA MET A 76 -13.46 -3.39 4.57
C MET A 76 -14.67 -3.10 3.69
N ASP A 77 -14.64 -3.32 2.36
CA ASP A 77 -15.75 -3.09 1.44
C ASP A 77 -16.88 -4.15 1.56
N GLY A 78 -16.82 -5.00 2.58
CA GLY A 78 -18.02 -5.58 3.21
C GLY A 78 -18.78 -4.60 4.14
N LEU A 79 -18.27 -3.37 4.33
CA LEU A 79 -18.77 -2.27 5.18
C LEU A 79 -18.74 -0.88 4.50
N PHE A 80 -17.95 -0.65 3.44
CA PHE A 80 -17.91 0.63 2.71
C PHE A 80 -17.97 0.42 1.18
N ILE A 81 -18.75 1.24 0.48
CA ILE A 81 -19.07 1.10 -0.95
C ILE A 81 -17.96 1.73 -1.83
N PRO A 82 -17.76 1.26 -3.08
CA PRO A 82 -16.46 1.22 -3.76
C PRO A 82 -16.11 2.54 -4.45
N LEU A 83 -14.81 2.71 -4.73
CA LEU A 83 -14.36 3.64 -5.76
C LEU A 83 -15.00 3.22 -7.09
N LYS A 84 -16.03 3.96 -7.50
CA LYS A 84 -16.68 3.83 -8.81
C LYS A 84 -15.58 3.70 -9.89
N ALA A 85 -15.76 2.74 -10.80
CA ALA A 85 -15.11 2.77 -12.11
C ALA A 85 -15.49 4.12 -12.76
N GLY A 86 -14.58 5.09 -12.69
CA GLY A 86 -14.85 6.49 -13.02
C GLY A 86 -14.30 7.53 -12.03
N ALA A 87 -13.49 7.17 -11.03
CA ALA A 87 -12.72 8.18 -10.30
C ALA A 87 -11.71 8.86 -11.26
N PRO A 88 -11.78 10.19 -11.47
CA PRO A 88 -10.82 10.88 -12.32
C PRO A 88 -9.43 10.78 -11.69
N ASP A 89 -8.40 10.67 -12.51
CA ASP A 89 -6.99 10.65 -12.12
C ASP A 89 -6.65 11.77 -11.12
N ILE A 90 -6.66 11.50 -9.82
CA ILE A 90 -6.19 12.47 -8.79
C ILE A 90 -4.66 12.36 -8.60
N PHE A 91 -3.97 11.66 -9.49
CA PHE A 91 -2.50 11.66 -9.55
C PHE A 91 -2.03 11.77 -11.01
N GLN A 92 -2.37 12.88 -11.65
CA GLN A 92 -1.53 13.40 -12.72
C GLN A 92 -0.49 14.34 -12.07
N PRO A 93 0.81 14.00 -12.03
CA PRO A 93 1.83 15.00 -11.79
C PRO A 93 1.72 16.02 -12.92
N ASP A 94 1.51 17.28 -12.55
CA ASP A 94 1.23 18.43 -13.43
C ASP A 94 2.10 18.42 -14.70
N ARG A 95 1.57 17.86 -15.79
CA ARG A 95 2.16 17.98 -17.12
C ARG A 95 1.55 19.21 -17.76
N GLY A 96 2.22 20.34 -17.50
CA GLY A 96 2.08 21.64 -18.17
C GLY A 96 0.85 21.82 -19.04
N SER A 97 -0.12 22.57 -18.52
CA SER A 97 -1.27 23.03 -19.31
C SER A 97 -0.79 23.74 -20.59
N PRO A 98 -1.31 23.40 -21.79
CA PRO A 98 -1.00 24.16 -22.99
C PRO A 98 -1.68 25.54 -22.91
N VAL A 99 -0.88 26.60 -23.00
CA VAL A 99 -1.36 27.98 -23.08
C VAL A 99 -2.15 28.13 -24.39
N PRO A 100 -3.43 28.58 -24.37
CA PRO A 100 -4.17 28.81 -25.61
C PRO A 100 -3.59 30.01 -26.38
N PRO A 101 -3.55 29.97 -27.72
CA PRO A 101 -3.02 31.08 -28.51
C PRO A 101 -3.94 32.30 -28.36
N LYS A 102 -3.33 33.47 -28.13
CA LYS A 102 -4.04 34.75 -28.13
C LYS A 102 -4.55 35.05 -29.54
N LYS A 103 -5.83 35.44 -29.63
CA LYS A 103 -6.41 36.06 -30.84
C LYS A 103 -5.74 37.39 -31.14
#